data_AF-A0A522A041-F1
#
_entry.id   AF-A0A522A041-F1
#
_cell.length_a   1.000
_cell.length_b   1.000
_cell.length_c   1.000
_cell.angle_alpha   90.00
_cell.angle_beta   90.00
_cell.angle_gamma   90.00
#
_symmetry.space_group_name_H-M   'P 1'
#
loop_
_entity.id
_entity.type
_entity.pdbx_description
1 polymer ?
#
loop_
_entity_poly.entity_id
_entity_poly.type
_entity_poly.pdbx_seq_one_letter_code
_entity_poly.pdbx_strand_id
1 'polypeptide(L)'
;AVEFLFVFTLATGLIVLMAGLMTSRERRAREWAVLRAMGASQRLLSTVQNVELLSLGALAGAMSAAAALGIGWGLATKVFEFEWQAPLWWPLFGALVGALLAWSAGWWSLRGVVSRPVALTLRQAE
;
A
#
# COMPACT_ATOMS: atom_id res chain seq x y z
N ALA A 1 18.65 -0.50 -21.87
CA ALA A 1 19.31 -0.69 -20.55
C ALA A 1 18.48 -0.07 -19.41
N VAL A 2 18.17 1.23 -19.46
CA VAL A 2 17.42 1.93 -18.39
C VAL A 2 16.01 1.37 -18.18
N GLU A 3 15.29 1.03 -19.26
CA GLU A 3 13.95 0.43 -19.17
C GLU A 3 13.94 -0.90 -18.41
N PHE A 4 14.97 -1.73 -18.61
CA PHE A 4 15.11 -2.98 -17.85
C PHE A 4 15.33 -2.73 -16.35
N LEU A 5 16.19 -1.76 -16.00
CA LEU A 5 16.40 -1.36 -14.60
C LEU A 5 15.12 -0.78 -13.98
N PHE A 6 14.34 -0.03 -14.75
CA PHE A 6 13.06 0.50 -14.31
C PHE A 6 12.07 -0.63 -13.99
N VAL A 7 11.83 -1.53 -14.94
CA VAL A 7 10.93 -2.67 -14.75
C VAL A 7 11.40 -3.59 -13.63
N PHE A 8 12.71 -3.86 -13.54
CA PHE A 8 13.30 -4.65 -12.48
C PHE A 8 13.06 -4.01 -11.10
N THR A 9 13.37 -2.73 -10.94
CA THR A 9 13.17 -2.00 -9.68
C THR A 9 11.69 -1.95 -9.30
N LEU A 10 10.80 -1.75 -10.28
CA LEU A 10 9.36 -1.78 -10.08
C LEU A 10 8.91 -3.16 -9.60
N ALA A 11 9.37 -4.24 -10.24
CA ALA A 11 9.08 -5.61 -9.84
C ALA A 11 9.58 -5.92 -8.43
N THR A 12 10.81 -5.51 -8.09
CA THR A 12 11.35 -5.63 -6.73
C THR A 12 10.48 -4.88 -5.71
N GLY A 13 10.07 -3.66 -6.03
CA GLY A 13 9.15 -2.87 -5.19
C GLY A 13 7.83 -3.61 -4.93
N LEU A 14 7.23 -4.21 -5.95
CA LEU A 14 6.01 -5.01 -5.82
C LEU A 14 6.23 -6.24 -4.93
N ILE A 15 7.34 -6.95 -5.10
CA ILE A 15 7.68 -8.12 -4.27
C ILE A 15 7.84 -7.73 -2.80
N VAL A 16 8.58 -6.65 -2.53
CA VAL A 16 8.78 -6.13 -1.16
C VAL A 16 7.45 -5.72 -0.54
N LEU A 17 6.58 -5.05 -1.30
CA LEU A 17 5.26 -4.64 -0.85
C LEU A 17 4.39 -5.87 -0.50
N MET A 18 4.40 -6.91 -1.35
CA MET A 18 3.68 -8.16 -1.08
C MET A 18 4.17 -8.88 0.18
N ALA A 19 5.49 -8.94 0.40
CA ALA A 19 6.07 -9.51 1.61
C ALA A 19 5.63 -8.75 2.89
N GLY A 20 5.64 -7.42 2.84
CA GLY A 20 5.14 -6.57 3.94
C GLY A 20 3.65 -6.75 4.22
N LEU A 21 2.84 -6.94 3.18
CA LEU A 21 1.40 -7.22 3.34
C LEU A 21 1.15 -8.57 4.01
N MET A 22 1.87 -9.62 3.60
CA MET A 22 1.73 -10.96 4.20
C MET A 22 2.05 -10.96 5.69
N THR A 23 3.12 -10.28 6.11
CA THR A 23 3.52 -10.19 7.53
C THR A 23 2.53 -9.38 8.38
N SER A 24 1.94 -8.33 7.81
CA SER A 24 0.96 -7.48 8.50
C SER A 24 -0.40 -8.17 8.75
N ARG A 25 -0.72 -9.20 7.96
CA ARG A 25 -2.01 -9.93 8.05
C ARG A 25 -2.15 -10.73 9.32
N GLU A 26 -1.08 -11.39 9.76
CA GLU A 26 -1.09 -12.25 10.94
C GLU A 26 -1.32 -11.47 12.23
N ARG A 27 -0.83 -10.22 12.29
CA ARG A 27 -1.07 -9.32 13.43
C ARG A 27 -2.53 -8.84 13.47
N ARG A 28 -3.06 -8.35 12.34
CA ARG A 28 -4.45 -7.85 12.26
C ARG A 28 -5.50 -8.92 12.56
N ALA A 29 -5.26 -10.18 12.20
CA ALA A 29 -6.19 -11.28 12.49
C ALA A 29 -6.46 -11.47 13.99
N ARG A 30 -5.44 -11.30 14.84
CA ARG A 30 -5.60 -11.40 16.31
C ARG A 30 -6.39 -10.21 16.87
N GLU A 31 -6.10 -9.01 16.41
CA GLU A 31 -6.82 -7.79 16.82
C GLU A 31 -8.30 -7.86 16.43
N TRP A 32 -8.60 -8.37 15.22
CA TRP A 32 -9.97 -8.58 14.75
C TRP A 32 -10.74 -9.60 15.59
N ALA A 33 -10.07 -10.65 16.07
CA ALA A 33 -10.68 -11.64 16.96
C ALA A 33 -11.05 -11.01 18.33
N VAL A 34 -10.16 -10.16 18.88
CA VAL A 34 -10.41 -9.43 20.13
C VAL A 34 -11.57 -8.43 19.97
N LEU A 35 -11.59 -7.66 18.88
CA LEU A 35 -12.68 -6.69 18.62
C LEU A 35 -14.03 -7.38 18.40
N ARG A 36 -14.06 -8.55 17.76
CA ARG A 36 -15.27 -9.37 17.64
C ARG A 36 -15.74 -9.93 18.99
N ALA A 37 -14.82 -10.34 19.87
CA ALA A 37 -15.16 -10.77 21.22
C ALA A 37 -15.80 -9.64 22.05
N MET A 38 -15.47 -8.38 21.74
CA MET A 38 -16.07 -7.17 22.32
C MET A 38 -17.39 -6.75 21.64
N GLY A 39 -17.90 -7.51 20.67
CA GLY A 39 -19.18 -7.24 20.00
C GLY A 39 -19.11 -6.32 18.77
N ALA A 40 -17.92 -6.02 18.24
CA ALA A 40 -17.79 -5.16 17.07
C ALA A 40 -18.40 -5.80 15.80
N SER A 41 -19.22 -5.04 15.08
CA SER A 41 -19.85 -5.51 13.85
C SER A 41 -18.85 -5.60 12.69
N GLN A 42 -19.04 -6.58 11.80
CA GLN A 42 -18.23 -6.75 10.57
C GLN A 42 -18.16 -5.47 9.71
N ARG A 43 -19.23 -4.66 9.72
CA ARG A 43 -19.27 -3.37 9.00
C ARG A 43 -18.28 -2.37 9.57
N LEU A 44 -18.21 -2.22 10.90
CA LEU A 44 -17.28 -1.31 11.55
C LEU A 44 -15.83 -1.67 11.23
N LEU A 45 -15.48 -2.96 11.31
CA LEU A 45 -14.13 -3.44 10.99
C LEU A 45 -13.75 -3.16 9.54
N SER A 46 -14.67 -3.35 8.59
CA SER A 46 -14.43 -3.05 7.17
C SER A 46 -14.23 -1.55 6.91
N THR A 47 -14.98 -0.67 7.60
CA THR A 47 -14.85 0.78 7.47
C THR A 47 -13.51 1.26 8.00
N VAL A 48 -13.13 0.83 9.20
CA VAL A 48 -11.84 1.20 9.82
C VAL A 48 -10.68 0.75 8.92
N GLN A 49 -10.73 -0.47 8.40
CA GLN A 49 -9.68 -0.98 7.51
C GLN A 49 -9.55 -0.17 6.22
N ASN A 50 -10.68 0.22 5.61
CA ASN A 50 -10.67 1.05 4.40
C ASN A 50 -10.06 2.43 4.68
N VAL A 51 -10.44 3.07 5.80
CA VAL A 51 -9.90 4.38 6.19
C VAL A 51 -8.40 4.30 6.48
N GLU A 52 -7.95 3.24 7.16
CA GLU A 52 -6.53 3.01 7.45
C GLU A 52 -5.72 2.82 6.15
N LEU A 53 -6.20 1.98 5.22
CA LEU A 53 -5.52 1.74 3.95
C LEU A 53 -5.49 2.98 3.06
N LEU A 54 -6.60 3.71 2.98
CA LEU A 54 -6.67 4.94 2.20
C LEU A 54 -5.73 6.01 2.78
N SER A 55 -5.70 6.18 4.11
CA SER A 55 -4.85 7.18 4.74
C SER A 55 -3.37 6.83 4.63
N LEU A 56 -2.98 5.59 4.89
CA LEU A 56 -1.59 5.14 4.71
C LEU A 56 -1.16 5.19 3.24
N GLY A 57 -2.03 4.78 2.33
CA GLY A 57 -1.78 4.86 0.89
C GLY A 57 -1.63 6.29 0.40
N ALA A 58 -2.47 7.21 0.89
CA ALA A 58 -2.38 8.63 0.56
C ALA A 58 -1.05 9.23 1.05
N LEU A 59 -0.66 8.96 2.29
CA LEU A 59 0.60 9.44 2.85
C LEU A 59 1.80 8.88 2.09
N ALA A 60 1.84 7.57 1.83
CA ALA A 60 2.90 6.93 1.08
C ALA A 60 3.01 7.48 -0.36
N GLY A 61 1.87 7.66 -1.03
CA GLY A 61 1.79 8.22 -2.37
C GLY A 61 2.26 9.66 -2.44
N ALA A 62 1.86 10.50 -1.48
CA ALA A 62 2.32 11.88 -1.37
C ALA A 62 3.84 11.96 -1.16
N MET A 63 4.36 11.15 -0.23
CA MET A 63 5.80 11.09 0.05
C MET A 63 6.60 10.61 -1.15
N SER A 64 6.13 9.58 -1.87
CA SER A 64 6.79 9.08 -3.07
C SER A 64 6.82 10.12 -4.18
N ALA A 65 5.70 10.80 -4.44
CA ALA A 65 5.64 11.86 -5.44
C ALA A 65 6.51 13.07 -5.07
N ALA A 66 6.55 13.45 -3.79
CA ALA A 66 7.45 14.51 -3.31
C ALA A 66 8.92 14.12 -3.48
N ALA A 67 9.30 12.87 -3.18
CA ALA A 67 10.66 12.38 -3.39
C ALA A 67 11.03 12.36 -4.87
N ALA A 68 10.12 11.90 -5.74
CA ALA A 68 10.32 11.88 -7.19
C ALA A 68 10.50 13.30 -7.75
N LEU A 69 9.71 14.27 -7.27
CA LEU A 69 9.86 15.68 -7.61
C LEU A 69 11.21 16.24 -7.16
N GLY A 70 11.64 15.93 -5.93
CA GLY A 70 12.93 16.39 -5.40
C GLY A 70 14.13 15.83 -6.18
N ILE A 71 14.12 14.51 -6.45
CA ILE A 71 15.15 13.85 -7.25
C ILE A 71 15.15 14.39 -8.68
N GLY A 72 13.96 14.51 -9.28
CA GLY A 72 13.80 15.06 -10.61
C GLY A 72 14.36 16.47 -10.71
N TRP A 73 13.90 17.37 -9.84
CA TRP A 73 14.37 18.76 -9.80
C TRP A 73 15.90 18.84 -9.65
N GLY A 74 16.48 18.02 -8.78
CA GLY A 74 17.93 17.90 -8.62
C GLY A 74 18.63 17.47 -9.90
N LEU A 75 18.11 16.45 -10.59
CA LEU A 75 18.65 15.98 -11.87
C LEU A 75 18.55 17.06 -12.96
N ALA A 76 17.39 17.69 -13.16
CA ALA A 76 17.28 18.71 -14.22
C ALA A 76 18.15 19.92 -13.95
N THR A 77 18.24 20.39 -12.72
CA THR A 77 18.97 21.62 -12.42
C THR A 77 20.48 21.37 -12.35
N LYS A 78 20.93 20.21 -11.84
CA LYS A 78 22.35 19.94 -11.58
C LYS A 78 23.05 19.08 -12.62
N VAL A 79 22.31 18.24 -13.34
CA VAL A 79 22.89 17.31 -14.33
C VAL A 79 22.55 17.72 -15.74
N PHE A 80 21.30 18.11 -15.99
CA PHE A 80 20.82 18.39 -17.34
C PHE A 80 20.68 19.89 -17.67
N GLU A 81 20.89 20.78 -16.70
CA GLU A 81 20.77 22.26 -16.82
C GLU A 81 19.46 22.75 -17.48
N PHE A 82 18.35 22.05 -17.26
CA PHE A 82 17.03 22.44 -17.79
C PHE A 82 16.26 23.34 -16.81
N GLU A 83 15.52 24.32 -17.36
CA GLU A 83 14.52 25.08 -16.60
C GLU A 83 13.30 24.20 -16.29
N TRP A 84 13.39 23.43 -15.19
CA TRP A 84 12.29 22.59 -14.72
C TRP A 84 11.42 23.35 -13.70
N GLN A 85 10.19 23.69 -14.11
CA GLN A 85 9.11 24.09 -13.20
C GLN A 85 8.13 22.92 -13.00
N ALA A 86 8.29 22.18 -11.91
CA ALA A 86 7.40 21.10 -11.58
C ALA A 86 6.12 21.63 -10.91
N PRO A 87 4.92 21.17 -11.31
CA PRO A 87 3.69 21.63 -10.70
C PRO A 87 3.56 21.14 -9.25
N LEU A 88 3.26 22.04 -8.31
CA LEU A 88 3.18 21.72 -6.87
C LEU A 88 2.01 20.81 -6.48
N TRP A 89 1.10 20.49 -7.42
CA TRP A 89 -0.05 19.63 -7.21
C TRP A 89 0.23 18.14 -7.47
N TRP A 90 1.39 17.78 -8.02
CA TRP A 90 1.81 16.37 -8.20
C TRP A 90 1.81 15.50 -6.95
N PRO A 91 2.16 15.99 -5.75
CA PRO A 91 2.03 15.23 -4.53
C PRO A 91 0.57 14.82 -4.22
N LEU A 92 -0.41 15.64 -4.59
CA LEU A 92 -1.83 15.30 -4.43
C LEU A 92 -2.24 14.16 -5.36
N PHE A 93 -1.74 14.18 -6.60
CA PHE A 93 -1.96 13.08 -7.53
C PHE A 93 -1.30 11.79 -7.04
N GLY A 94 -0.06 11.89 -6.54
CA GLY A 94 0.64 10.78 -5.87
C GLY A 94 -0.17 10.22 -4.70
N ALA A 95 -0.71 11.09 -3.85
CA ALA A 95 -1.56 10.69 -2.73
C ALA A 95 -2.81 9.94 -3.20
N LEU A 96 -3.52 10.46 -4.20
CA LEU A 96 -4.71 9.81 -4.74
C LEU A 96 -4.38 8.42 -5.31
N VAL A 97 -3.34 8.32 -6.13
CA VAL A 97 -2.89 7.06 -6.72
C VAL A 97 -2.45 6.07 -5.63
N GLY A 98 -1.65 6.52 -4.66
CA GLY A 98 -1.21 5.71 -3.54
C GLY A 98 -2.37 5.18 -2.68
N ALA A 99 -3.38 6.03 -2.41
CA ALA A 99 -4.59 5.64 -1.70
C ALA A 99 -5.37 4.55 -2.45
N LEU A 100 -5.58 4.73 -3.76
CA LEU A 100 -6.28 3.75 -4.60
C LEU A 100 -5.50 2.44 -4.72
N LEU A 101 -4.17 2.50 -4.83
CA LEU A 101 -3.31 1.32 -4.86
C LEU A 101 -3.33 0.56 -3.53
N ALA A 102 -3.23 1.24 -2.40
CA ALA A 102 -3.31 0.59 -1.09
C ALA A 102 -4.70 -0.03 -0.83
N TRP A 103 -5.75 0.68 -1.22
CA TRP A 103 -7.13 0.19 -1.12
C TRP A 103 -7.38 -1.04 -2.00
N SER A 104 -6.96 -0.99 -3.26
CA SER A 104 -7.08 -2.11 -4.20
C SER A 104 -6.20 -3.31 -3.79
N ALA A 105 -5.00 -3.09 -3.28
CA ALA A 105 -4.16 -4.13 -2.69
C ALA A 105 -4.82 -4.78 -1.47
N GLY A 106 -5.48 -3.98 -0.62
CA GLY A 106 -6.30 -4.48 0.49
C GLY A 106 -7.45 -5.36 0.00
N TRP A 107 -8.18 -4.92 -1.02
CA TRP A 107 -9.27 -5.68 -1.67
C TRP A 107 -8.77 -6.98 -2.32
N TRP A 108 -7.69 -6.94 -3.10
CA TRP A 108 -7.09 -8.13 -3.72
C TRP A 108 -6.57 -9.11 -2.70
N SER A 109 -5.97 -8.63 -1.62
CA SER A 109 -5.50 -9.50 -0.58
C SER A 109 -6.68 -10.08 0.21
N LEU A 110 -7.80 -9.36 0.41
CA LEU A 110 -9.05 -9.94 0.93
C LEU A 110 -9.59 -11.04 0.01
N ARG A 111 -9.59 -10.83 -1.31
CA ARG A 111 -9.97 -11.85 -2.31
C ARG A 111 -9.01 -13.04 -2.33
N GLY A 112 -7.71 -12.82 -2.17
CA GLY A 112 -6.69 -13.87 -2.10
C GLY A 112 -6.83 -14.77 -0.86
N VAL A 113 -7.47 -14.28 0.21
CA VAL A 113 -7.74 -15.05 1.44
C VAL A 113 -9.06 -15.83 1.40
N VAL A 114 -9.95 -15.58 0.42
CA VAL A 114 -11.12 -16.46 0.19
C VAL A 114 -10.69 -17.89 -0.23
N SER A 115 -9.42 -18.07 -0.62
CA SER A 115 -8.79 -19.36 -0.88
C SER A 115 -8.17 -20.05 0.35
N ARG A 116 -8.21 -19.45 1.56
CA ARG A 116 -7.90 -20.16 2.81
C ARG A 116 -9.20 -20.42 3.57
N PRO A 117 -9.84 -21.58 3.37
CA PRO A 117 -11.03 -21.93 4.12
C PRO A 117 -10.70 -21.92 5.62
N VAL A 118 -11.52 -21.18 6.38
CA VAL A 118 -11.52 -21.08 7.85
C VAL A 118 -11.62 -22.46 8.53
N ALA A 119 -11.98 -23.50 7.76
CA ALA A 119 -11.96 -24.90 8.18
C ALA A 119 -10.59 -25.41 8.67
N LEU A 120 -9.46 -24.84 8.24
CA LEU A 120 -8.14 -25.30 8.71
C LEU A 120 -7.72 -24.71 10.06
N THR A 121 -8.20 -23.52 10.42
CA THR A 121 -7.89 -22.90 11.72
C THR A 121 -8.61 -23.55 12.90
N LEU A 122 -9.72 -24.27 12.66
CA LEU A 122 -10.42 -25.03 13.71
C LEU A 122 -9.86 -26.45 13.88
N ARG A 123 -9.15 -26.98 12.88
CA ARG A 123 -8.63 -28.36 12.90
C ARG A 123 -7.21 -28.49 13.47
N GLN A 124 -6.60 -27.39 13.89
CA GLN A 124 -5.33 -27.33 14.64
C GLN A 124 -5.54 -26.98 16.13
N ALA A 125 -6.79 -26.74 16.55
CA ALA A 125 -7.16 -26.45 17.93
C ALA A 125 -7.82 -27.66 18.64
N GLU A 126 -7.95 -28.79 17.93
CA GLU A 126 -8.08 -30.14 18.51
C GLU A 126 -6.72 -30.83 18.43
#